data_AF-A0A376WB34-F1
#
_entry.id   AF-A0A376WB34-F1
#
_cell.length_a   1.000
_cell.length_b   1.000
_cell.length_c   1.000
_cell.angle_alpha   90.00
_cell.angle_beta   90.00
_cell.angle_gamma   90.00
#
_symmetry.space_group_name_H-M   'P 1'
#
loop_
_entity.id
_entity.type
_entity.pdbx_description
1 polymer ?
#
loop_
_entity_poly.entity_id
_entity_poly.type
_entity_poly.pdbx_seq_one_letter_code
_entity_poly.pdbx_strand_id
1 'polypeptide(L)'
;MDSLPQEVRDVTSRLSADYLIHDLQTGHFVTVLRFISPLMVRLGVPERRFYQLLAAVLSDYMNKHPQMAERFALFSLFRPQIIRVVLNPVKLTWPDLDGGSRMLPNYLENLQNPLWLVTQEYES
;
A
#
# COMPACT_ATOMS: atom_id res chain seq x y z
N MET A 1 -12.94 -19.80 4.03
CA MET A 1 -11.73 -20.14 3.22
C MET A 1 -11.95 -21.43 2.41
N ASP A 2 -13.17 -21.95 2.44
CA ASP A 2 -13.48 -23.33 2.06
C ASP A 2 -13.56 -23.51 0.55
N SER A 3 -13.74 -22.40 -0.18
CA SER A 3 -13.72 -22.35 -1.65
C SER A 3 -12.32 -22.33 -2.28
N LEU A 4 -11.25 -22.05 -1.51
CA LEU A 4 -9.88 -22.04 -2.06
C LEU A 4 -9.33 -23.47 -2.11
N PRO A 5 -8.84 -24.01 -3.24
CA PRO A 5 -8.32 -25.39 -3.28
C PRO A 5 -7.17 -25.62 -2.28
N GLN A 6 -7.08 -26.83 -1.73
CA GLN A 6 -6.08 -27.15 -0.70
C GLN A 6 -4.66 -26.95 -1.21
N GLU A 7 -4.38 -27.37 -2.43
CA GLU A 7 -3.07 -27.20 -3.09
C GLU A 7 -2.63 -25.73 -3.14
N VAL A 8 -3.57 -24.81 -3.37
CA VAL A 8 -3.28 -23.35 -3.36
C VAL A 8 -3.07 -22.87 -1.94
N ARG A 9 -3.86 -23.36 -0.96
CA ARG A 9 -3.72 -23.01 0.45
C ARG A 9 -2.35 -23.42 1.01
N ASP A 10 -1.82 -24.54 0.58
CA ASP A 10 -0.55 -25.10 1.08
C ASP A 10 0.67 -24.29 0.61
N VAL A 11 0.60 -23.70 -0.58
CA VAL A 11 1.69 -22.88 -1.15
C VAL A 11 1.53 -21.37 -0.91
N THR A 12 0.35 -20.91 -0.48
CA THR A 12 0.09 -19.48 -0.24
C THR A 12 0.47 -19.08 1.18
N SER A 13 1.47 -18.22 1.32
CA SER A 13 1.84 -17.65 2.63
C SER A 13 0.69 -16.86 3.24
N ARG A 14 0.42 -17.11 4.53
CA ARG A 14 -0.60 -16.37 5.30
C ARG A 14 0.08 -15.36 6.19
N LEU A 15 -0.29 -14.10 6.02
CA LEU A 15 0.26 -12.97 6.78
C LEU A 15 -0.88 -12.27 7.54
N SER A 16 -0.53 -11.54 8.59
CA SER A 16 -1.52 -10.73 9.31
C SER A 16 -2.00 -9.56 8.43
N ALA A 17 -3.10 -8.91 8.85
CA ALA A 17 -3.67 -7.81 8.08
C ALA A 17 -2.68 -6.65 7.87
N ASP A 18 -1.87 -6.32 8.88
CA ASP A 18 -0.87 -5.25 8.78
C ASP A 18 0.18 -5.56 7.69
N TYR A 19 0.59 -6.83 7.55
CA TYR A 19 1.49 -7.25 6.48
C TYR A 19 0.84 -7.23 5.10
N LEU A 20 -0.42 -7.64 4.98
CA LEU A 20 -1.15 -7.65 3.70
C LEU A 20 -1.40 -6.24 3.17
N ILE A 21 -1.63 -5.25 4.05
CA ILE A 21 -1.76 -3.84 3.63
C ILE A 21 -0.50 -3.38 2.87
N HIS A 22 0.70 -3.86 3.24
CA HIS A 22 1.94 -3.46 2.58
C HIS A 22 2.03 -3.90 1.13
N ASP A 23 1.42 -5.01 0.73
CA ASP A 23 1.38 -5.40 -0.68
C ASP A 23 0.67 -4.34 -1.53
N LEU A 24 -0.31 -3.61 -0.98
CA LEU A 24 -0.95 -2.49 -1.66
C LEU A 24 -0.23 -1.14 -1.42
N GLN A 25 0.05 -0.78 -0.17
CA GLN A 25 0.69 0.51 0.15
C GLN A 25 2.13 0.57 -0.38
N THR A 26 2.96 -0.39 -0.01
CA THR A 26 4.34 -0.44 -0.48
C THR A 26 4.41 -0.90 -1.93
N GLY A 27 3.71 -1.99 -2.27
CA GLY A 27 3.78 -2.62 -3.59
C GLY A 27 3.11 -1.83 -4.71
N HIS A 28 2.25 -0.85 -4.40
CA HIS A 28 1.63 0.01 -5.42
C HIS A 28 1.84 1.50 -5.14
N PHE A 29 1.46 2.02 -3.97
CA PHE A 29 1.53 3.47 -3.74
C PHE A 29 2.98 3.97 -3.72
N VAL A 30 3.86 3.31 -2.95
CA VAL A 30 5.26 3.74 -2.80
C VAL A 30 6.13 3.40 -4.01
N THR A 31 5.85 2.29 -4.70
CA THR A 31 6.70 1.79 -5.79
C THR A 31 6.21 2.17 -7.19
N VAL A 32 4.96 2.61 -7.32
CA VAL A 32 4.39 3.06 -8.61
C VAL A 32 3.91 4.51 -8.50
N LEU A 33 2.92 4.78 -7.65
CA LEU A 33 2.26 6.10 -7.62
C LEU A 33 3.22 7.23 -7.21
N ARG A 34 4.16 6.97 -6.29
CA ARG A 34 5.24 7.91 -5.91
C ARG A 34 6.06 8.40 -7.09
N PHE A 35 6.20 7.62 -8.16
CA PHE A 35 6.93 8.03 -9.35
C PHE A 35 6.03 8.67 -10.40
N ILE A 36 4.71 8.42 -10.35
CA ILE A 36 3.73 9.03 -11.27
C ILE A 36 3.33 10.42 -10.78
N SER A 37 3.09 10.61 -9.47
CA SER A 37 2.64 11.88 -8.92
C SER A 37 3.55 13.07 -9.29
N PRO A 38 4.90 12.96 -9.32
CA PRO A 38 5.76 14.06 -9.74
C PRO A 38 5.72 14.32 -11.26
N LEU A 39 5.37 13.31 -12.08
CA LEU A 39 5.13 13.52 -13.52
C LEU A 39 3.88 14.36 -13.72
N MET A 40 2.82 14.04 -12.97
CA MET A 40 1.55 14.77 -13.01
C MET A 40 1.70 16.23 -12.56
N VAL A 41 2.57 16.50 -11.58
CA VAL A 41 2.93 17.86 -11.18
C VAL A 41 3.47 18.67 -12.36
N ARG A 42 4.34 18.07 -13.19
CA ARG A 42 4.87 18.74 -14.40
C ARG A 42 3.83 18.99 -15.47
N LEU A 43 2.72 18.26 -15.42
CA LEU A 43 1.56 18.44 -16.31
C LEU A 43 0.49 19.37 -15.71
N GLY A 44 0.80 20.05 -14.59
CA GLY A 44 -0.11 21.02 -13.96
C GLY A 44 -1.10 20.41 -12.96
N VAL A 45 -0.94 19.15 -12.57
CA VAL A 45 -1.76 18.51 -11.52
C VAL A 45 -0.93 18.39 -10.24
N PRO A 46 -1.18 19.24 -9.21
CA PRO A 46 -0.45 19.17 -7.96
C PRO A 46 -0.55 17.78 -7.32
N GLU A 47 0.52 17.33 -6.66
CA GLU A 47 0.55 16.04 -5.99
C GLU A 47 -0.58 15.88 -4.96
N ARG A 48 -0.91 16.96 -4.25
CA ARG A 48 -2.10 17.01 -3.39
C ARG A 48 -3.36 16.62 -4.13
N ARG A 49 -3.62 17.21 -5.31
CA ARG A 49 -4.81 16.91 -6.11
C ARG A 49 -4.80 15.47 -6.60
N PHE A 50 -3.62 14.95 -6.96
CA PHE A 50 -3.45 13.55 -7.35
C PHE A 50 -3.93 12.59 -6.25
N TYR A 51 -3.45 12.76 -5.01
CA TYR A 51 -3.87 11.91 -3.89
C TYR A 51 -5.29 12.20 -3.41
N GLN A 52 -5.81 13.43 -3.54
CA GLN A 52 -7.22 13.72 -3.29
C GLN A 52 -8.16 12.92 -4.22
N LEU A 53 -7.81 12.79 -5.50
CA LEU A 53 -8.57 11.98 -6.44
C LEU A 53 -8.55 10.50 -6.05
N LEU A 54 -7.38 9.98 -5.67
CA LEU A 54 -7.27 8.60 -5.19
C LEU A 54 -8.09 8.37 -3.91
N ALA A 55 -8.02 9.30 -2.95
CA ALA A 55 -8.82 9.26 -1.73
C ALA A 55 -10.32 9.25 -2.04
N ALA A 56 -10.78 10.12 -2.95
CA ALA A 56 -12.19 10.18 -3.36
C ALA A 56 -12.65 8.87 -4.02
N VAL A 57 -11.85 8.29 -4.93
CA VAL A 57 -12.17 7.00 -5.57
C VAL A 57 -12.28 5.87 -4.54
N LEU A 58 -11.37 5.82 -3.57
CA LEU A 58 -11.43 4.84 -2.48
C LEU A 58 -12.65 5.06 -1.59
N SER A 59 -12.95 6.29 -1.21
CA SER A 59 -14.12 6.65 -0.40
C SER A 59 -15.43 6.29 -1.10
N ASP A 60 -15.55 6.61 -2.39
CA ASP A 60 -16.73 6.24 -3.19
C ASP A 60 -16.91 4.73 -3.27
N TYR A 61 -15.81 3.98 -3.42
CA TYR A 61 -15.86 2.52 -3.39
C TYR A 61 -16.30 1.99 -2.03
N MET A 62 -15.76 2.51 -0.93
CA MET A 62 -16.12 2.09 0.43
C MET A 62 -17.59 2.41 0.75
N ASN A 63 -18.07 3.59 0.35
CA ASN A 63 -19.46 4.02 0.55
C ASN A 63 -20.46 3.13 -0.21
N LYS A 64 -20.08 2.59 -1.37
CA LYS A 64 -20.90 1.63 -2.13
C LYS A 64 -20.92 0.22 -1.52
N HIS A 65 -20.04 -0.09 -0.56
CA HIS A 65 -19.91 -1.41 0.06
C HIS A 65 -19.94 -1.34 1.61
N PRO A 66 -21.02 -0.80 2.22
CA PRO A 66 -21.10 -0.62 3.67
C PRO A 66 -20.97 -1.94 4.45
N GLN A 67 -21.36 -3.07 3.86
CA GLN A 67 -21.21 -4.41 4.44
C GLN A 67 -19.75 -4.82 4.68
N MET A 68 -18.78 -4.10 4.10
CA MET A 68 -17.35 -4.35 4.26
C MET A 68 -16.68 -3.39 5.27
N ALA A 69 -17.44 -2.58 6.02
CA ALA A 69 -16.89 -1.57 6.94
C ALA A 69 -15.83 -2.12 7.90
N GLU A 70 -16.07 -3.27 8.53
CA GLU A 70 -15.08 -3.92 9.41
C GLU A 70 -13.80 -4.32 8.66
N ARG A 71 -13.93 -4.74 7.39
CA ARG A 71 -12.78 -5.06 6.54
C ARG A 71 -12.00 -3.80 6.16
N PHE A 72 -12.68 -2.70 5.87
CA PHE A 72 -11.99 -1.42 5.62
C PHE A 72 -11.27 -0.91 6.86
N ALA A 73 -11.83 -1.10 8.06
CA ALA A 73 -11.15 -0.78 9.31
C ALA A 73 -9.90 -1.67 9.52
N LEU A 74 -10.03 -2.97 9.27
CA LEU A 74 -8.93 -3.94 9.37
C LEU A 74 -7.80 -3.64 8.37
N PHE A 75 -8.15 -3.22 7.15
CA PHE A 75 -7.23 -2.93 6.05
C PHE A 75 -7.13 -1.43 5.71
N SER A 76 -7.11 -0.56 6.74
CA SER A 76 -7.20 0.89 6.53
C SER A 76 -6.01 1.46 5.75
N LEU A 77 -6.31 2.06 4.59
CA LEU A 77 -5.35 2.78 3.75
C LEU A 77 -5.14 4.23 4.19
N PHE A 78 -5.88 4.71 5.19
CA PHE A 78 -5.91 6.09 5.65
C PHE A 78 -5.24 6.29 7.02
N ARG A 79 -4.43 5.32 7.48
CA ARG A 79 -3.63 5.51 8.69
C ARG A 79 -2.64 6.68 8.50
N PRO A 80 -2.30 7.46 9.55
CA PRO A 80 -1.44 8.65 9.42
C PRO A 80 -0.05 8.37 8.86
N GLN A 81 0.42 7.15 9.09
CA GLN A 81 1.75 6.71 8.75
C GLN A 81 1.72 5.40 7.97
N ILE A 82 2.63 5.28 7.01
CA ILE A 82 2.93 4.03 6.29
C ILE A 82 4.33 3.56 6.66
N ILE A 83 4.52 2.25 6.70
CA ILE A 83 5.84 1.69 6.99
C ILE A 83 6.74 1.88 5.77
N ARG A 84 7.95 2.40 6.01
CA ARG A 84 8.96 2.55 4.98
C ARG A 84 9.67 1.23 4.75
N VAL A 85 9.44 0.65 3.58
CA VAL A 85 10.17 -0.54 3.13
C VAL A 85 11.37 -0.10 2.29
N VAL A 86 12.55 -0.54 2.68
CA VAL A 86 13.73 -0.44 1.82
C VAL A 86 13.61 -1.52 0.75
N LEU A 87 13.55 -1.11 -0.52
CA LEU A 87 13.66 -2.05 -1.64
C LEU A 87 15.02 -2.75 -1.54
N ASN A 88 14.94 -4.06 -1.31
CA ASN A 88 16.01 -5.00 -0.99
C ASN A 88 17.44 -4.52 -1.34
N PRO A 89 18.25 -4.04 -0.36
CA PRO A 89 19.63 -3.59 -0.63
C PRO A 89 20.52 -4.74 -1.14
N VAL A 90 20.14 -6.00 -0.85
CA VAL A 90 20.83 -7.21 -1.30
C VAL A 90 20.77 -7.37 -2.83
N LYS A 91 19.73 -6.85 -3.51
CA LYS A 91 19.67 -6.84 -4.99
C LYS A 91 20.76 -5.97 -5.63
N LEU A 92 21.34 -5.05 -4.86
CA LEU A 92 22.42 -4.17 -5.32
C LEU A 92 23.79 -4.65 -4.84
N THR A 93 23.86 -5.56 -3.86
CA THR A 93 25.13 -6.02 -3.25
C THR A 93 25.45 -7.50 -3.46
N TRP A 94 24.48 -8.38 -3.77
CA TRP A 94 24.70 -9.81 -3.99
C TRP A 94 23.83 -10.35 -5.15
N PRO A 95 24.42 -10.57 -6.34
CA PRO A 95 23.71 -11.11 -7.52
C PRO A 95 23.19 -12.55 -7.37
N ASP A 96 23.82 -13.38 -6.52
CA ASP A 96 23.69 -14.84 -6.58
C ASP A 96 22.72 -15.47 -5.56
N LEU A 97 21.86 -14.69 -4.90
CA LEU A 97 20.87 -15.22 -3.94
C LEU A 97 19.56 -15.63 -4.62
N ASP A 98 19.63 -16.62 -5.51
CA ASP A 98 18.47 -17.35 -6.06
C ASP A 98 18.00 -18.47 -5.10
N GLY A 99 17.85 -18.15 -3.82
CA GLY A 99 17.51 -19.13 -2.77
C GLY A 99 16.03 -19.52 -2.66
N GLY A 100 15.16 -19.06 -3.57
CA GLY A 100 13.73 -19.41 -3.61
C GLY A 100 12.88 -18.98 -2.40
N SER A 101 13.46 -18.39 -1.36
CA SER A 101 12.76 -17.98 -0.14
C SER A 101 12.45 -16.48 -0.15
N ARG A 102 11.19 -16.11 0.14
CA ARG A 102 10.74 -14.70 0.20
C ARG A 102 11.49 -13.98 1.33
N MET A 103 12.48 -13.17 0.98
CA MET A 103 13.17 -12.32 1.95
C MET A 103 12.23 -11.23 2.47
N LEU A 104 12.16 -11.09 3.79
CA LEU A 104 11.35 -10.05 4.44
C LEU A 104 12.05 -8.69 4.29
N PRO A 105 11.31 -7.61 4.01
CA PRO A 105 11.91 -6.28 3.89
C PRO A 105 12.43 -5.75 5.22
N ASN A 106 13.53 -4.98 5.18
CA ASN A 106 13.94 -4.14 6.31
C ASN A 106 13.04 -2.90 6.38
N TYR A 107 12.44 -2.69 7.55
CA TYR A 107 11.55 -1.56 7.83
C TYR A 107 12.35 -0.42 8.50
N LEU A 108 12.26 0.79 7.94
CA LEU A 108 12.82 2.02 8.53
C LEU A 108 11.71 2.87 9.17
N GLU A 109 12.08 4.07 9.66
CA GLU A 109 11.13 5.08 10.17
C GLU A 109 9.92 5.26 9.24
N ASN A 110 8.75 5.36 9.86
CA ASN A 110 7.47 5.52 9.17
C ASN A 110 7.42 6.81 8.34
N LEU A 111 6.79 6.73 7.17
CA LEU A 111 6.52 7.88 6.31
C LEU A 111 5.12 8.42 6.58
N GLN A 112 4.92 9.72 6.41
CA GLN A 112 3.57 10.29 6.39
C GLN A 112 2.79 9.73 5.20
N ASN A 113 1.53 9.34 5.44
CA ASN A 113 0.66 8.81 4.40
C ASN A 113 0.03 9.96 3.58
N PRO A 114 0.30 10.06 2.26
CA PRO A 114 -0.30 11.10 1.43
C PRO A 114 -1.84 11.06 1.42
N LEU A 115 -2.44 9.86 1.53
CA LEU A 115 -3.89 9.72 1.60
C LEU A 115 -4.46 10.26 2.90
N TRP A 116 -3.75 10.10 4.02
CA TRP A 116 -4.18 10.69 5.28
C TRP A 116 -4.06 12.21 5.23
N LEU A 117 -2.90 12.74 4.80
CA LEU A 117 -2.65 14.18 4.73
C LEU A 117 -3.74 14.93 3.96
N VAL A 118 -4.15 14.43 2.79
CA VAL A 118 -5.18 15.09 1.96
C VAL A 118 -6.60 14.98 2.52
N THR A 119 -6.83 14.09 3.48
CA THR A 119 -8.15 13.94 4.15
C THR A 119 -8.28 14.80 5.41
N GLN A 120 -7.18 15.11 6.09
CA GLN A 120 -7.22 15.94 7.31
C GLN A 120 -7.53 17.41 7.02
N GLU A 121 -7.15 17.91 5.85
CA GLU A 121 -7.35 19.32 5.49
C GLU A 121 -8.75 19.61 4.90
N TYR A 122 -9.65 18.63 4.88
CA TYR A 122 -11.08 18.85 4.57
C TYR A 122 -11.90 19.25 5.80
N GLU A 123 -11.34 19.10 7.01
CA GLU A 123 -11.97 19.45 8.28
C GLU A 123 -11.52 20.82 8.83
N SER A 124 -10.82 21.64 8.02
CA SER A 124 -10.35 22.99 8.37
C SER A 124 -10.89 24.07 7.44
#